data_AF-A0A0S8JAB2-F1
#
_entry.id   AF-A0A0S8JAB2-F1
#
_cell.length_a   1.000
_cell.length_b   1.000
_cell.length_c   1.000
_cell.angle_alpha   90.00
_cell.angle_beta   90.00
_cell.angle_gamma   90.00
#
_symmetry.space_group_name_H-M   'P 1'
#
loop_
_entity.id
_entity.type
_entity.pdbx_description
1 polymer ?
#
loop_
_entity_poly.entity_id
_entity_poly.type
_entity_poly.pdbx_seq_one_letter_code
_entity_poly.pdbx_strand_id
1 'polypeptide(L)'
;DDCARLRDEATTYYHRYLSLFELRDYGGVVRDTARNLRVLDFVKRYADDSSDRVALEQYRPYILMMNARARVHLELGQQLRGKALEEVRDGIVKIERFLHEIGREELIGHSPELHALRKLEAEIKEHVPEAKIEDLRAEMQKAIAVEDYERAAQVRDEIRRIEGLA
;
A
#
# COMPACT_ATOMS: atom_id res chain seq x y z
N ASP A 1 -6.47 -11.37 31.04
CA ASP A 1 -6.07 -9.99 31.41
C ASP A 1 -5.05 -9.37 30.48
N ASP A 2 -3.90 -10.00 30.22
CA ASP A 2 -2.85 -9.37 29.39
C ASP A 2 -3.27 -9.12 27.92
N CYS A 3 -4.03 -10.03 27.31
CA CYS A 3 -4.61 -9.83 25.97
C CYS A 3 -5.57 -8.61 25.92
N ALA A 4 -6.30 -8.35 27.02
CA ALA A 4 -7.16 -7.18 27.12
C ALA A 4 -6.33 -5.90 27.20
N ARG A 5 -5.25 -5.88 27.99
CA ARG A 5 -4.32 -4.74 28.07
C ARG A 5 -3.66 -4.43 26.72
N LEU A 6 -3.24 -5.47 25.98
CA LEU A 6 -2.68 -5.30 24.63
C LEU A 6 -3.70 -4.73 23.65
N ARG A 7 -4.97 -5.13 23.76
CA ARG A 7 -6.08 -4.59 22.98
C ARG A 7 -6.36 -3.12 23.32
N ASP A 8 -6.38 -2.75 24.58
CA ASP A 8 -6.58 -1.35 25.01
C ASP A 8 -5.45 -0.45 24.51
N GLU A 9 -4.21 -0.94 24.57
CA GLU A 9 -3.07 -0.24 23.99
C GLU A 9 -3.20 -0.13 22.46
N ALA A 10 -3.58 -1.20 21.77
CA ALA A 10 -3.82 -1.17 20.32
C ALA A 10 -4.90 -0.15 19.92
N THR A 11 -5.96 -0.01 20.71
CA THR A 11 -6.98 1.03 20.55
C THR A 11 -6.41 2.44 20.73
N THR A 12 -5.50 2.63 21.68
CA THR A 12 -4.80 3.92 21.84
C THR A 12 -3.98 4.27 20.59
N TYR A 13 -3.24 3.30 20.03
CA TYR A 13 -2.52 3.50 18.77
C TYR A 13 -3.47 3.72 17.58
N TYR A 14 -4.65 3.09 17.58
CA TYR A 14 -5.69 3.32 16.58
C TYR A 14 -6.10 4.79 16.52
N HIS A 15 -6.47 5.37 17.66
CA HIS A 15 -6.81 6.79 17.72
C HIS A 15 -5.63 7.68 17.29
N ARG A 16 -4.41 7.33 17.72
CA ARG A 16 -3.22 8.10 17.36
C ARG A 16 -2.95 8.09 15.87
N TYR A 17 -2.94 6.92 15.22
CA TYR A 17 -2.65 6.86 13.78
C TYR A 17 -3.76 7.46 12.93
N LEU A 18 -5.01 7.47 13.39
CA LEU A 18 -6.08 8.20 12.70
C LEU A 18 -5.82 9.70 12.71
N SER A 19 -5.53 10.27 13.88
CA SER A 19 -5.19 11.69 13.98
C SER A 19 -3.94 12.04 13.16
N LEU A 20 -2.92 11.19 13.18
CA LEU A 20 -1.71 11.39 12.38
C LEU A 20 -1.99 11.37 10.88
N PHE A 21 -2.91 10.50 10.43
CA PHE A 21 -3.30 10.43 9.03
C PHE A 21 -3.98 11.74 8.57
N GLU A 22 -4.89 12.28 9.38
CA GLU A 22 -5.54 13.57 9.10
C GLU A 22 -4.53 14.74 9.10
N LEU A 23 -3.53 14.69 9.98
CA LEU A 23 -2.42 15.65 10.02
C LEU A 23 -1.37 15.44 8.92
N ARG A 24 -1.53 14.42 8.07
CA ARG A 24 -0.57 14.02 7.03
C ARG A 24 0.81 13.65 7.56
N ASP A 25 0.93 13.31 8.84
CA ASP A 25 2.13 12.69 9.40
C ASP A 25 2.13 11.19 9.10
N TYR A 26 2.38 10.87 7.82
CA TYR A 26 2.35 9.50 7.33
C TYR A 26 3.44 8.62 7.95
N GLY A 27 4.58 9.19 8.33
CA GLY A 27 5.64 8.46 9.04
C GLY A 27 5.16 7.95 10.39
N GLY A 28 4.43 8.78 11.13
CA GLY A 28 3.74 8.39 12.35
C GLY A 28 2.71 7.27 12.14
N VAL A 29 1.89 7.37 11.08
CA VAL A 29 0.89 6.33 10.74
C VAL A 29 1.55 4.98 10.47
N VAL A 30 2.62 4.95 9.67
CA VAL A 30 3.34 3.71 9.34
C VAL A 30 3.90 3.05 10.60
N ARG A 31 4.52 3.83 11.49
CA ARG A 31 5.07 3.32 12.75
C ARG A 31 4.00 2.67 13.62
N ASP A 32 2.85 3.34 13.76
CA ASP A 32 1.79 2.95 14.69
C ASP A 32 1.00 1.75 14.18
N THR A 33 0.64 1.75 12.90
CA THR A 33 -0.01 0.61 12.25
C THR A 33 0.91 -0.62 12.23
N ALA A 34 2.21 -0.46 11.96
CA ALA A 34 3.17 -1.56 12.02
C ALA A 34 3.31 -2.14 13.44
N ARG A 35 3.26 -1.27 14.47
CA ARG A 35 3.22 -1.73 15.87
C ARG A 35 1.97 -2.54 16.16
N ASN A 36 0.80 -2.08 15.74
CA ASN A 36 -0.45 -2.81 15.95
C ASN A 36 -0.46 -4.17 15.22
N LEU A 37 0.05 -4.23 13.98
CA LEU A 37 0.19 -5.51 13.27
C LEU A 37 1.07 -6.51 14.05
N ARG A 38 2.19 -6.05 14.64
CA ARG A 38 3.01 -6.91 15.52
C ARG A 38 2.28 -7.40 16.75
N VAL A 39 1.38 -6.59 17.33
CA VAL A 39 0.56 -7.02 18.47
C VAL A 39 -0.46 -8.07 18.04
N LEU A 40 -1.10 -7.90 16.89
CA LEU A 40 -2.00 -8.91 16.34
C LEU A 40 -1.26 -10.25 16.12
N ASP A 41 -0.06 -10.21 15.51
CA ASP A 41 0.77 -11.40 15.30
C ASP A 41 1.18 -12.06 16.63
N PHE A 42 1.52 -11.25 17.63
CA PHE A 42 1.89 -11.73 18.96
C PHE A 42 0.72 -12.44 19.68
N VAL A 43 -0.45 -11.79 19.72
CA VAL A 43 -1.65 -12.35 20.36
C VAL A 43 -2.11 -13.62 19.65
N LYS A 44 -2.13 -13.62 18.30
CA LYS A 44 -2.47 -14.80 17.50
C LYS A 44 -1.58 -16.00 17.82
N ARG A 45 -0.29 -15.77 18.08
CA ARG A 45 0.71 -16.82 18.34
C ARG A 45 0.71 -17.32 19.78
N TYR A 46 0.56 -16.43 20.76
CA TYR A 46 0.87 -16.73 22.16
C TYR A 46 -0.32 -16.68 23.12
N ALA A 47 -1.50 -16.20 22.71
CA ALA A 47 -2.66 -16.23 23.61
C ALA A 47 -3.04 -17.68 23.91
N ASP A 48 -3.36 -17.98 25.18
CA ASP A 48 -3.77 -19.32 25.59
C ASP A 48 -5.20 -19.64 25.10
N ASP A 49 -6.09 -18.65 25.16
CA ASP A 49 -7.48 -18.77 24.73
C ASP A 49 -7.62 -18.58 23.21
N SER A 50 -8.34 -19.49 22.56
CA SER A 50 -8.57 -19.44 21.10
C SER A 50 -9.41 -18.25 20.66
N SER A 51 -10.32 -17.75 21.51
CA SER A 51 -11.11 -16.55 21.25
C SER A 51 -10.24 -15.29 21.24
N ASP A 52 -9.27 -15.18 22.15
CA ASP A 52 -8.32 -14.07 22.18
C ASP A 52 -7.42 -14.07 20.92
N ARG A 53 -7.02 -15.24 20.42
CA ARG A 53 -6.21 -15.37 19.19
C ARG A 53 -6.88 -14.78 17.95
N VAL A 54 -8.22 -14.76 17.92
CA VAL A 54 -8.98 -14.29 16.75
C VAL A 54 -9.64 -12.93 16.98
N ALA A 55 -9.80 -12.50 18.23
CA ALA A 55 -10.53 -11.28 18.59
C ALA A 55 -9.98 -10.01 17.92
N LEU A 56 -8.66 -9.92 17.73
CA LEU A 56 -8.01 -8.78 17.09
C LEU A 56 -7.86 -8.92 15.57
N GLU A 57 -7.95 -10.13 15.02
CA GLU A 57 -7.69 -10.40 13.61
C GLU A 57 -8.72 -9.72 12.69
N GLN A 58 -9.95 -9.50 13.16
CA GLN A 58 -10.98 -8.77 12.42
C GLN A 58 -10.58 -7.33 12.04
N TYR A 59 -9.64 -6.72 12.78
CA TYR A 59 -9.15 -5.37 12.50
C TYR A 59 -7.96 -5.35 11.54
N ARG A 60 -7.36 -6.51 11.23
CA ARG A 60 -6.15 -6.63 10.41
C ARG A 60 -6.30 -5.99 9.03
N PRO A 61 -7.40 -6.23 8.26
CA PRO A 61 -7.57 -5.62 6.93
C PRO A 61 -7.49 -4.09 6.99
N TYR A 62 -8.17 -3.49 7.95
CA TYR A 62 -8.21 -2.04 8.12
C TYR A 62 -6.83 -1.47 8.48
N ILE A 63 -6.09 -2.13 9.39
CA ILE A 63 -4.75 -1.69 9.78
C ILE A 63 -3.78 -1.81 8.60
N LEU A 64 -3.86 -2.89 7.81
CA LEU A 64 -3.07 -3.07 6.59
C LEU A 64 -3.36 -1.98 5.56
N MET A 65 -4.65 -1.67 5.34
CA MET A 65 -5.05 -0.58 4.45
C MET A 65 -4.47 0.76 4.88
N MET A 66 -4.59 1.12 6.15
CA MET A 66 -4.04 2.38 6.67
C MET A 66 -2.51 2.43 6.56
N ASN A 67 -1.82 1.30 6.81
CA ASN A 67 -0.38 1.22 6.63
C ASN A 67 0.03 1.47 5.16
N ALA A 68 -0.63 0.78 4.22
CA ALA A 68 -0.35 0.92 2.79
C ALA A 68 -0.63 2.35 2.30
N ARG A 69 -1.77 2.95 2.67
CA ARG A 69 -2.09 4.35 2.31
C ARG A 69 -1.02 5.32 2.80
N ALA A 70 -0.55 5.16 4.04
CA ALA A 70 0.50 6.03 4.58
C ALA A 70 1.82 5.86 3.84
N ARG A 71 2.23 4.63 3.52
CA ARG A 71 3.44 4.36 2.73
C ARG A 71 3.36 4.97 1.33
N VAL A 72 2.23 4.79 0.65
CA VAL A 72 1.94 5.43 -0.64
C VAL A 72 2.17 6.93 -0.57
N HIS A 73 1.60 7.61 0.43
CA HIS A 73 1.75 9.06 0.55
C HIS A 73 3.19 9.50 0.86
N LEU A 74 3.97 8.72 1.61
CA LEU A 74 5.40 8.98 1.83
C LEU A 74 6.21 8.89 0.52
N GLU A 75 5.94 7.88 -0.30
CA GLU A 75 6.62 7.70 -1.59
C GLU A 75 6.21 8.79 -2.59
N LEU A 76 4.93 9.16 -2.62
CA LEU A 76 4.44 10.26 -3.45
C LEU A 76 5.05 11.61 -3.01
N GLY A 77 5.23 11.84 -1.71
CA GLY A 77 5.92 13.03 -1.19
C GLY A 77 7.38 13.14 -1.64
N GLN A 78 8.01 12.00 -1.96
CA GLN A 78 9.36 11.92 -2.53
C GLN A 78 9.38 11.87 -4.06
N GLN A 79 8.23 12.02 -4.72
CA GLN A 79 8.05 11.87 -6.17
C GLN A 79 8.41 10.45 -6.69
N LEU A 80 8.43 9.44 -5.80
CA LEU A 80 8.74 8.05 -6.12
C LEU A 80 7.46 7.27 -6.45
N ARG A 81 6.80 7.64 -7.55
CA ARG A 81 5.51 7.07 -7.98
C ARG A 81 5.55 5.55 -8.20
N GLY A 82 6.62 5.02 -8.79
CA GLY A 82 6.78 3.57 -8.97
C GLY A 82 6.71 2.82 -7.64
N LYS A 83 7.44 3.32 -6.63
CA LYS A 83 7.39 2.78 -5.27
C LYS A 83 6.01 2.95 -4.62
N ALA A 84 5.33 4.07 -4.87
CA ALA A 84 3.95 4.25 -4.40
C ALA A 84 3.00 3.19 -4.98
N LEU A 85 3.15 2.83 -6.27
CA LEU A 85 2.39 1.74 -6.90
C LEU A 85 2.75 0.36 -6.33
N GLU A 86 4.02 0.12 -6.02
CA GLU A 86 4.45 -1.11 -5.34
C GLU A 86 3.80 -1.23 -3.94
N GLU A 87 3.83 -0.16 -3.15
CA GLU A 87 3.30 -0.13 -1.78
C GLU A 87 1.78 -0.35 -1.73
N VAL A 88 1.02 0.23 -2.67
CA VAL A 88 -0.44 -0.01 -2.73
C VAL A 88 -0.76 -1.45 -3.14
N ARG A 89 -0.02 -2.02 -4.11
CA ARG A 89 -0.21 -3.40 -4.56
C ARG A 89 0.16 -4.41 -3.47
N ASP A 90 1.26 -4.18 -2.77
CA ASP A 90 1.66 -5.01 -1.63
C ASP A 90 0.59 -4.97 -0.52
N GLY A 91 0.00 -3.80 -0.25
CA GLY A 91 -1.15 -3.66 0.65
C GLY A 91 -2.36 -4.51 0.23
N ILE A 92 -2.73 -4.47 -1.06
CA ILE A 92 -3.81 -5.29 -1.63
C ILE A 92 -3.52 -6.79 -1.44
N VAL A 93 -2.34 -7.24 -1.86
CA VAL A 93 -1.92 -8.65 -1.76
C VAL A 93 -1.93 -9.14 -0.31
N LYS A 94 -1.47 -8.32 0.64
CA LYS A 94 -1.49 -8.66 2.07
C LYS A 94 -2.91 -8.85 2.62
N ILE A 95 -3.86 -8.02 2.20
CA ILE A 95 -5.26 -8.14 2.62
C ILE A 95 -5.92 -9.36 1.95
N GLU A 96 -5.73 -9.55 0.64
CA GLU A 96 -6.25 -10.72 -0.08
C GLU A 96 -5.72 -12.03 0.50
N ARG A 97 -4.42 -12.11 0.78
CA ARG A 97 -3.80 -13.26 1.45
C ARG A 97 -4.43 -13.52 2.83
N PHE A 98 -4.62 -12.47 3.63
CA PHE A 98 -5.26 -12.63 4.94
C PHE A 98 -6.70 -13.15 4.82
N LEU A 99 -7.50 -12.63 3.88
CA LEU A 99 -8.86 -13.10 3.64
C LEU A 99 -8.90 -14.57 3.20
N HIS A 100 -7.95 -14.98 2.37
CA HIS A 100 -7.76 -16.39 1.99
C HIS A 100 -7.39 -17.26 3.20
N GLU A 101 -6.45 -16.81 4.04
CA GLU A 101 -6.02 -17.54 5.26
C GLU A 101 -7.17 -17.81 6.24
N ILE A 102 -8.14 -16.91 6.34
CA ILE A 102 -9.30 -17.06 7.22
C ILE A 102 -10.52 -17.69 6.52
N GLY A 103 -10.36 -18.14 5.26
CA GLY A 103 -11.42 -18.76 4.47
C GLY A 103 -12.58 -17.83 4.11
N ARG A 104 -12.32 -16.53 3.96
CA ARG A 104 -13.31 -15.49 3.61
C ARG A 104 -13.01 -14.81 2.26
N GLU A 105 -12.70 -15.62 1.25
CA GLU A 105 -12.38 -15.13 -0.10
C GLU A 105 -13.55 -14.39 -0.76
N GLU A 106 -14.78 -14.75 -0.40
CA GLU A 106 -16.00 -14.08 -0.88
C GLU A 106 -16.02 -12.58 -0.54
N LEU A 107 -15.27 -12.15 0.48
CA LEU A 107 -15.16 -10.75 0.87
C LEU A 107 -14.17 -9.96 0.00
N ILE A 108 -13.32 -10.59 -0.81
CA ILE A 108 -12.31 -9.89 -1.64
C ILE A 108 -12.96 -8.89 -2.62
N GLY A 109 -14.15 -9.22 -3.13
CA GLY A 109 -14.94 -8.34 -4.00
C GLY A 109 -15.69 -7.21 -3.28
N HIS A 110 -15.89 -7.35 -1.96
CA HIS A 110 -16.77 -6.49 -1.16
C HIS A 110 -16.04 -5.75 -0.03
N SER A 111 -14.76 -6.04 0.21
CA SER A 111 -13.96 -5.41 1.25
C SER A 111 -13.81 -3.91 0.95
N PRO A 112 -14.25 -3.03 1.87
CA PRO A 112 -14.07 -1.59 1.72
C PRO A 112 -12.59 -1.22 1.69
N GLU A 113 -11.74 -1.98 2.38
CA GLU A 113 -10.30 -1.79 2.39
C GLU A 113 -9.67 -2.02 1.02
N LEU A 114 -10.01 -3.13 0.37
CA LEU A 114 -9.55 -3.43 -0.99
C LEU A 114 -10.08 -2.43 -2.00
N HIS A 115 -11.35 -2.00 -1.87
CA HIS A 115 -11.90 -0.97 -2.73
C HIS A 115 -11.14 0.36 -2.58
N ALA A 116 -10.83 0.77 -1.35
CA ALA A 116 -10.07 1.99 -1.08
C ALA A 116 -8.65 1.93 -1.68
N LEU A 117 -7.94 0.79 -1.54
CA LEU A 117 -6.60 0.64 -2.12
C LEU A 117 -6.61 0.57 -3.64
N ARG A 118 -7.58 -0.13 -4.25
CA ARG A 118 -7.71 -0.20 -5.72
C ARG A 118 -8.05 1.17 -6.32
N LYS A 119 -8.89 1.94 -5.64
CA LYS A 119 -9.16 3.34 -6.01
C LYS A 119 -7.89 4.19 -5.94
N LEU A 120 -7.12 4.07 -4.87
CA LEU A 120 -5.85 4.78 -4.72
C LEU A 120 -4.85 4.36 -5.81
N GLU A 121 -4.76 3.07 -6.16
CA GLU A 121 -3.92 2.59 -7.27
C GLU A 121 -4.34 3.18 -8.62
N ALA A 122 -5.64 3.40 -8.85
CA ALA A 122 -6.14 4.06 -10.05
C ALA A 122 -5.78 5.56 -10.05
N GLU A 123 -5.95 6.27 -8.94
CA GLU A 123 -5.65 7.71 -8.79
C GLU A 123 -4.16 8.02 -9.00
N ILE A 124 -3.28 7.38 -8.23
CA ILE A 124 -2.29 6.46 -8.80
C ILE A 124 -1.99 6.67 -10.26
N LYS A 125 -2.31 5.66 -11.06
CA LYS A 125 -2.09 5.54 -12.50
C LYS A 125 -2.60 6.71 -13.34
N GLU A 126 -3.68 7.38 -12.98
CA GLU A 126 -4.25 8.49 -13.75
C GLU A 126 -3.39 9.76 -13.70
N HIS A 127 -2.71 10.04 -12.59
CA HIS A 127 -1.84 11.22 -12.47
C HIS A 127 -0.47 11.11 -13.20
N VAL A 128 -0.39 10.37 -14.30
CA VAL A 128 0.74 10.52 -15.23
C VAL A 128 0.61 11.91 -15.86
N PRO A 129 1.65 12.76 -15.86
CA PRO A 129 1.68 13.87 -16.79
C PRO A 129 1.79 13.25 -18.20
N GLU A 130 0.64 13.01 -18.85
CA GLU A 130 0.57 12.40 -20.20
C GLU A 130 1.55 13.11 -21.14
N ALA A 131 1.64 14.44 -21.02
CA ALA A 131 2.58 15.28 -21.75
C ALA A 131 4.04 14.79 -21.69
N LYS A 132 4.55 14.37 -20.52
CA LYS A 132 5.97 13.97 -20.40
C LYS A 132 6.23 12.57 -20.98
N ILE A 133 5.25 11.68 -20.90
CA ILE A 133 5.35 10.36 -21.56
C ILE A 133 5.15 10.50 -23.06
N GLU A 134 4.23 11.33 -23.52
CA GLU A 134 4.04 11.63 -24.94
C GLU A 134 5.28 12.28 -25.56
N ASP A 135 5.91 13.24 -24.88
CA ASP A 135 7.16 13.84 -25.32
C ASP A 135 8.28 12.81 -25.47
N LEU A 136 8.44 11.91 -24.48
CA LEU A 136 9.43 10.84 -24.53
C LEU A 136 9.08 9.80 -25.61
N ARG A 137 7.80 9.47 -25.82
CA ARG A 137 7.37 8.58 -26.92
C ARG A 137 7.65 9.22 -28.28
N ALA A 138 7.43 10.52 -28.42
CA ALA A 138 7.76 11.27 -29.63
C ALA A 138 9.28 11.33 -29.86
N GLU A 139 10.08 11.50 -28.80
CA GLU A 139 11.55 11.43 -28.87
C GLU A 139 12.03 10.04 -29.28
N MET A 140 11.43 8.97 -28.73
CA MET A 140 11.73 7.60 -29.10
C MET A 140 11.42 7.33 -30.58
N GLN A 141 10.28 7.79 -31.09
CA GLN A 141 9.93 7.65 -32.50
C GLN A 141 10.88 8.41 -33.42
N LYS A 142 11.32 9.62 -33.02
CA LYS A 142 12.35 10.36 -33.74
C LYS A 142 13.68 9.62 -33.78
N ALA A 143 14.11 9.05 -32.65
CA ALA A 143 15.34 8.25 -32.55
C ALA A 143 15.28 7.01 -33.47
N ILE A 144 14.13 6.31 -33.51
CA ILE A 144 13.90 5.19 -34.43
C ILE A 144 13.97 5.64 -35.89
N ALA A 145 13.39 6.79 -36.22
CA ALA A 145 13.37 7.32 -37.59
C ALA A 145 14.74 7.73 -38.12
N VAL A 146 15.69 8.06 -37.23
CA VAL A 146 17.09 8.35 -37.58
C VAL A 146 18.03 7.17 -37.34
N GLU A 147 17.48 5.97 -37.10
CA GLU A 147 18.22 4.72 -36.83
C GLU A 147 19.13 4.78 -35.58
N ASP A 148 18.88 5.73 -34.68
CA ASP A 148 19.55 5.82 -33.37
C ASP A 148 18.85 4.89 -32.36
N TYR A 149 19.09 3.59 -32.54
CA TYR A 149 18.49 2.55 -31.71
C TYR A 149 19.01 2.58 -30.26
N GLU A 150 20.20 3.13 -30.01
CA GLU A 150 20.73 3.29 -28.66
C GLU A 150 19.92 4.33 -27.88
N ARG A 151 19.68 5.50 -28.49
CA ARG A 151 18.83 6.52 -27.88
C ARG A 151 17.40 6.04 -27.69
N ALA A 152 16.85 5.31 -28.67
CA ALA A 152 15.51 4.72 -28.56
C ALA A 152 15.41 3.74 -27.37
N ALA A 153 16.45 2.92 -27.14
CA ALA A 153 16.49 2.00 -26.01
C ALA A 153 16.56 2.74 -24.66
N GLN A 154 17.38 3.79 -24.55
CA GLN A 154 17.48 4.63 -23.35
C GLN A 154 16.15 5.29 -22.99
N VAL A 155 15.50 5.91 -23.98
CA VAL A 155 14.20 6.59 -23.80
C VAL A 155 13.10 5.59 -23.44
N ARG A 156 13.10 4.39 -24.05
CA ARG A 156 12.19 3.30 -23.67
C ARG A 156 12.37 2.88 -22.22
N ASP A 157 13.60 2.74 -21.76
CA ASP A 157 13.89 2.34 -20.37
C ASP A 157 13.52 3.48 -19.39
N GLU A 158 13.65 4.74 -19.80
CA GLU A 158 13.18 5.90 -19.06
C GLU A 158 11.64 5.95 -18.97
N ILE A 159 10.93 5.67 -20.06
CA ILE A 159 9.46 5.51 -20.05
C ILE A 159 9.05 4.37 -19.11
N ARG A 160 9.70 3.20 -19.18
CA ARG A 160 9.40 2.08 -18.27
C ARG A 160 9.64 2.44 -16.81
N ARG A 161 10.68 3.23 -16.52
CA ARG A 161 10.96 3.72 -15.16
C ARG A 161 9.87 4.66 -14.67
N ILE A 162 9.33 5.52 -15.54
CA ILE A 162 8.25 6.46 -15.22
C ILE A 162 6.89 5.75 -15.09
N GLU A 163 6.61 4.77 -15.96
CA GLU A 163 5.39 3.95 -15.95
C GLU A 163 5.41 2.87 -14.85
N GLY A 164 6.55 2.64 -14.21
CA GLY A 164 6.70 1.60 -13.18
C GLY A 164 6.56 0.18 -13.74
N LEU A 165 6.99 -0.04 -14.97
CA LEU A 165 7.00 -1.33 -15.70
C LEU A 165 8.40 -1.98 -15.73
N ALA A 166 9.35 -1.43 -14.97
CA ALA A 166 10.74 -1.89 -14.88
C ALA A 166 10.95 -2.85 -13.71
#